data_AF-A0A954GZJ6-F1
#
_entry.id   AF-A0A954GZJ6-F1
#
_cell.length_a   1.000
_cell.length_b   1.000
_cell.length_c   1.000
_cell.angle_alpha   90.00
_cell.angle_beta   90.00
_cell.angle_gamma   90.00
#
_symmetry.space_group_name_H-M   'P 1'
#
loop_
_entity.id
_entity.type
_entity.pdbx_description
1 polymer ?
#
loop_
_entity_poly.entity_id
_entity_poly.type
_entity_poly.pdbx_seq_one_letter_code
_entity_poly.pdbx_strand_id
1 'polypeptide(L)'
;RTGATILDDNDASSVVGTLGERPDPEFASRIRLDGADLDVDQAFPTVLVQEASSDPVRDVIAKEVSSLSLVLAVGLVLMGLIHVPTFRQYTVRILKRVWKLVHRVAIDWPARILQLPFVQMLWRNRTFVRIRRVFISPFLISLAFCQWLPWLFGLQPRNWWWVTVIGALLSLALNSRLGRDAEELTAEWLANLWYNFHARVLMAVIDWIIDFFKTLLGFVERFLYAVDEWLRFHSAESWFTVVAKAILGVIWSFVSFLIRIYVNLMIEPTFHPVKHFPVVTVAHKMLFPFLLVLDQMMRESLTPYLGGPLAFSVTWFNIFFLPGLFGFAVWELKENWRLYDANREPSLTPSAVGSHGETVPRLMKPGFHSGTLPKLFRRMRRLEQKEASIRRYSLRRAAREQLEHVERDVRRFVDREFIRLLDLCPPWKDFGIACKHVHVASNSIQVQITCRRLGHIPLTLLFQEQSGWAVATIADTGWLRFASSEQTLVLEHALEGFYRKAGIELVREQLCENLIGAHEYDINSVGLAIWPNRLFHREITVDLDRSQTLRPTPATEAATYNLLPIDRQKVVFSDSKTQWATWKEMWQPAIPSGSTETPLASSMPVRIRLIQQDWRP
;
A
#
# COMPACT_ATOMS: atom_id res chain seq x y z
N ARG A 1 71.39 -8.68 15.02
CA ARG A 1 71.99 -7.52 14.32
C ARG A 1 70.95 -6.99 13.36
N THR A 2 70.81 -5.66 13.31
CA THR A 2 70.04 -4.83 12.37
C THR A 2 68.52 -5.01 12.37
N GLY A 3 67.86 -4.13 13.12
CA GLY A 3 66.46 -3.76 12.90
C GLY A 3 66.31 -2.90 11.64
N ALA A 4 65.16 -3.03 11.00
CA ALA A 4 64.77 -2.28 9.81
C ALA A 4 63.40 -1.65 10.04
N THR A 5 63.45 -0.34 10.27
CA THR A 5 62.64 0.76 9.76
C THR A 5 61.50 0.41 8.78
N ILE A 6 60.28 0.92 9.05
CA ILE A 6 59.47 1.66 8.08
C ILE A 6 58.81 2.84 8.82
N LEU A 7 59.18 4.03 8.35
CA LEU A 7 58.55 5.34 8.53
C LEU A 7 57.69 5.58 7.28
N ASP A 8 56.49 6.12 7.45
CA ASP A 8 55.72 6.92 6.48
C ASP A 8 55.07 8.03 7.36
N ASP A 9 55.41 9.33 7.30
CA ASP A 9 55.40 10.32 6.19
C ASP A 9 54.04 10.41 5.48
N ASN A 10 53.51 11.57 5.07
CA ASN A 10 53.61 12.96 5.50
C ASN A 10 52.52 13.74 4.71
N ASP A 11 52.17 14.91 5.24
CA ASP A 11 51.83 16.15 4.53
C ASP A 11 50.46 16.55 3.94
N ALA A 12 50.21 17.85 4.22
CA ALA A 12 49.33 18.87 3.62
C ALA A 12 47.82 18.82 3.98
N SER A 13 47.17 19.86 4.56
CA SER A 13 47.50 21.29 4.68
C SER A 13 46.49 22.01 5.61
N SER A 14 46.99 22.91 6.50
CA SER A 14 46.59 24.34 6.71
C SER A 14 45.10 24.74 6.79
N VAL A 15 44.58 25.66 7.63
CA VAL A 15 45.16 26.80 8.38
C VAL A 15 44.04 27.50 9.20
N VAL A 16 44.38 27.97 10.42
CA VAL A 16 43.90 29.21 11.14
C VAL A 16 42.44 29.27 11.63
N GLY A 17 42.10 29.76 12.84
CA GLY A 17 42.89 30.38 13.90
C GLY A 17 42.01 30.80 15.09
N THR A 18 42.65 30.87 16.25
CA THR A 18 42.14 31.20 17.60
C THR A 18 42.13 32.71 17.87
N LEU A 19 41.10 33.23 18.55
CA LEU A 19 41.18 34.49 19.30
C LEU A 19 40.35 34.39 20.58
N GLY A 20 41.04 34.37 21.71
CA GLY A 20 40.48 34.54 23.05
C GLY A 20 41.52 35.24 23.89
N GLU A 21 41.31 36.52 24.19
CA GLU A 21 42.10 37.28 25.16
C GLU A 21 41.22 38.37 25.78
N ARG A 22 41.19 38.39 27.11
CA ARG A 22 40.58 39.43 27.96
C ARG A 22 41.48 40.67 27.94
N PRO A 23 40.94 41.91 27.95
CA PRO A 23 41.75 43.09 28.22
C PRO A 23 41.77 43.44 29.72
N ASP A 24 42.97 43.80 30.18
CA ASP A 24 43.28 44.44 31.46
C ASP A 24 42.72 45.88 31.54
N PRO A 25 42.49 46.44 32.75
CA PRO A 25 41.77 47.68 32.95
C PRO A 25 42.73 48.84 33.25
N GLU A 26 43.34 49.49 32.26
CA GLU A 26 44.14 50.68 32.56
C GLU A 26 44.44 51.58 31.35
N PHE A 27 43.44 52.13 30.66
CA PHE A 27 43.71 53.22 29.69
C PHE A 27 42.45 54.04 29.34
N ALA A 28 42.02 54.94 30.23
CA ALA A 28 41.12 56.03 29.84
C ALA A 28 41.15 57.19 30.86
N SER A 29 42.34 57.75 31.08
CA SER A 29 42.45 59.13 31.57
C SER A 29 42.81 60.03 30.38
N ARG A 30 42.19 61.22 30.33
CA ARG A 30 42.45 62.37 29.44
C ARG A 30 41.58 62.47 28.19
N ILE A 31 40.39 63.06 28.35
CA ILE A 31 39.95 64.17 27.49
C ILE A 31 39.40 65.26 28.40
N ARG A 32 40.09 66.40 28.40
CA ARG A 32 39.72 67.65 29.05
C ARG A 32 39.12 68.53 27.94
N LEU A 33 37.89 69.00 28.11
CA LEU A 33 37.37 70.17 27.41
C LEU A 33 36.70 71.07 28.45
N ASP A 34 36.96 72.36 28.26
CA ASP A 34 36.87 73.43 29.25
C ASP A 34 35.44 73.85 29.65
N GLY A 35 35.31 74.22 30.92
CA GLY A 35 34.64 75.42 31.42
C GLY A 35 33.21 75.75 30.97
N ALA A 36 32.24 75.44 31.84
CA ALA A 36 31.12 76.33 32.16
C ALA A 36 30.46 75.88 33.47
N ASP A 37 30.61 76.70 34.52
CA ASP A 37 29.82 76.62 35.75
C ASP A 37 28.34 76.87 35.45
N LEU A 38 27.44 75.95 35.82
CA LEU A 38 26.04 76.29 36.11
C LEU A 38 25.39 75.31 37.09
N ASP A 39 25.13 75.87 38.26
CA ASP A 39 24.07 75.67 39.25
C ASP A 39 23.56 74.29 39.67
N VAL A 40 23.63 74.13 40.99
CA VAL A 40 22.98 73.16 41.86
C VAL A 40 21.48 73.48 41.93
N ASP A 41 20.63 72.55 41.50
CA ASP A 41 19.30 72.25 42.06
C ASP A 41 18.39 71.61 41.00
N GLN A 42 18.54 70.30 40.74
CA GLN A 42 17.43 69.47 40.27
C GLN A 42 17.51 68.08 40.89
N ALA A 43 16.55 67.80 41.76
CA ALA A 43 16.31 66.49 42.36
C ALA A 43 16.01 65.45 41.27
N PHE A 44 16.95 64.53 41.04
CA PHE A 44 16.67 63.30 40.31
C PHE A 44 16.10 62.26 41.28
N PRO A 45 14.93 61.65 40.98
CA PRO A 45 14.40 60.59 41.82
C PRO A 45 15.37 59.41 41.79
N THR A 46 15.71 58.90 42.95
CA THR A 46 16.42 57.63 43.10
C THR A 46 15.55 56.54 42.49
N VAL A 47 15.79 56.20 41.23
CA VAL A 47 15.22 55.01 40.61
C VAL A 47 15.90 53.84 41.31
N LEU A 48 15.18 53.24 42.25
CA LEU A 48 15.46 51.89 42.72
C LEU A 48 15.47 50.98 41.49
N VAL A 49 16.67 50.67 40.99
CA VAL A 49 16.87 49.53 40.10
C VAL A 49 16.54 48.32 40.95
N GLN A 50 15.30 47.87 40.86
CA GLN A 50 14.90 46.57 41.33
C GLN A 50 15.67 45.56 40.47
N GLU A 51 16.66 44.88 41.08
CA GLU A 51 17.32 43.71 40.49
C GLU A 51 16.26 42.66 40.17
N ALA A 52 15.68 42.75 38.96
CA ALA A 52 14.92 41.67 38.37
C ALA A 52 15.93 40.65 37.86
N SER A 53 16.31 39.72 38.74
CA SER A 53 17.09 38.53 38.42
C SER A 53 16.25 37.54 37.58
N SER A 54 15.86 37.91 36.37
CA SER A 54 15.29 37.01 35.38
C SER A 54 16.03 37.18 34.06
N ASP A 55 17.01 36.31 33.84
CA ASP A 55 17.81 36.22 32.64
C ASP A 55 16.87 35.89 31.45
N PRO A 56 16.53 36.84 30.55
CA PRO A 56 15.51 36.63 29.51
C PRO A 56 15.88 35.51 28.54
N VAL A 57 17.18 35.22 28.42
CA VAL A 57 17.73 34.11 27.63
C VAL A 57 17.38 32.76 28.24
N ARG A 58 17.36 32.62 29.59
CA ARG A 58 16.96 31.37 30.25
C ARG A 58 15.47 31.07 30.09
N ASP A 59 14.61 32.08 30.09
CA ASP A 59 13.18 31.90 29.88
C ASP A 59 12.83 31.52 28.43
N VAL A 60 13.57 32.04 27.46
CA VAL A 60 13.44 31.65 26.04
C VAL A 60 13.93 30.21 25.84
N ILE A 61 15.10 29.86 26.39
CA ILE A 61 15.65 28.50 26.32
C ILE A 61 14.73 27.50 27.05
N ALA A 62 14.19 27.84 28.21
CA ALA A 62 13.25 26.98 28.94
C ALA A 62 11.95 26.77 28.16
N LYS A 63 11.43 27.81 27.47
CA LYS A 63 10.27 27.69 26.57
C LYS A 63 10.58 26.80 25.36
N GLU A 64 11.73 26.96 24.71
CA GLU A 64 12.13 26.12 23.57
C GLU A 64 12.39 24.66 23.96
N VAL A 65 13.02 24.39 25.10
CA VAL A 65 13.24 23.03 25.59
C VAL A 65 11.91 22.36 25.97
N SER A 66 10.99 23.12 26.58
CA SER A 66 9.65 22.61 26.89
C SER A 66 8.85 22.29 25.62
N SER A 67 8.93 23.13 24.58
CA SER A 67 8.24 22.89 23.32
C SER A 67 8.86 21.72 22.53
N LEU A 68 10.19 21.57 22.55
CA LEU A 68 10.89 20.45 21.92
C LEU A 68 10.50 19.10 22.55
N SER A 69 10.46 19.04 23.89
CA SER A 69 10.06 17.81 24.61
C SER A 69 8.62 17.41 24.33
N LEU A 70 7.72 18.38 24.21
CA LEU A 70 6.31 18.17 23.89
C LEU A 70 6.14 17.72 22.43
N VAL A 71 6.90 18.32 21.50
CA VAL A 71 6.95 17.90 20.09
C VAL A 71 7.48 16.48 19.95
N LEU A 72 8.54 16.13 20.68
CA LEU A 72 9.11 14.77 20.69
C LEU A 72 8.13 13.76 21.29
N ALA A 73 7.49 14.08 22.41
CA ALA A 73 6.51 13.22 23.06
C ALA A 73 5.28 12.99 22.16
N VAL A 74 4.74 14.05 21.55
CA VAL A 74 3.63 13.96 20.59
C VAL A 74 4.05 13.19 19.34
N GLY A 75 5.27 13.42 18.85
CA GLY A 75 5.85 12.71 17.72
C GLY A 75 5.96 11.20 17.98
N LEU A 76 6.44 10.79 19.16
CA LEU A 76 6.51 9.39 19.59
C LEU A 76 5.13 8.75 19.69
N VAL A 77 4.15 9.46 20.26
CA VAL A 77 2.76 8.98 20.36
C VAL A 77 2.17 8.78 18.96
N LEU A 78 2.37 9.72 18.04
CA LEU A 78 1.90 9.63 16.65
C LEU A 78 2.58 8.47 15.90
N MET A 79 3.90 8.32 16.04
CA MET A 79 4.67 7.21 15.48
C MET A 79 4.14 5.86 15.99
N GLY A 80 3.92 5.73 17.29
CA GLY A 80 3.30 4.56 17.89
C GLY A 80 1.90 4.28 17.34
N LEU A 81 1.08 5.31 17.12
CA LEU A 81 -0.27 5.17 16.58
C LEU A 81 -0.28 4.67 15.13
N ILE A 82 0.66 5.14 14.31
CA ILE A 82 0.76 4.84 12.88
C ILE A 82 1.39 3.47 12.65
N HIS A 83 2.56 3.21 13.25
CA HIS A 83 3.39 2.06 12.90
C HIS A 83 3.19 0.83 13.79
N VAL A 84 2.58 0.96 14.98
CA VAL A 84 2.43 -0.15 15.93
C VAL A 84 0.95 -0.55 16.08
N PRO A 85 0.52 -1.69 15.49
CA PRO A 85 -0.88 -2.13 15.52
C PRO A 85 -1.43 -2.34 16.94
N THR A 86 -0.61 -2.89 17.83
CA THR A 86 -0.98 -3.17 19.23
C THR A 86 -1.21 -1.89 20.02
N PHE A 87 -0.34 -0.87 19.85
CA PHE A 87 -0.49 0.44 20.48
C PHE A 87 -1.80 1.12 20.04
N ARG A 88 -2.09 1.12 18.72
CA ARG A 88 -3.35 1.66 18.17
C ARG A 88 -4.58 1.01 18.79
N GLN A 89 -4.62 -0.32 18.87
CA GLN A 89 -5.74 -1.04 19.47
C GLN A 89 -5.93 -0.72 20.96
N TYR A 90 -4.82 -0.53 21.69
CA TYR A 90 -4.84 -0.17 23.09
C TYR A 90 -5.35 1.25 23.31
N THR A 91 -4.86 2.23 22.54
CA THR A 91 -5.31 3.62 22.59
C THR A 91 -6.80 3.75 22.26
N VAL A 92 -7.30 3.05 21.23
CA VAL A 92 -8.74 3.00 20.91
C VAL A 92 -9.54 2.39 22.06
N ARG A 93 -9.04 1.34 22.71
CA ARG A 93 -9.70 0.73 23.88
C ARG A 93 -9.77 1.70 25.06
N ILE A 94 -8.69 2.42 25.36
CA ILE A 94 -8.67 3.46 26.40
C ILE A 94 -9.66 4.57 26.04
N LEU A 95 -9.60 5.10 24.83
CA LEU A 95 -10.47 6.19 24.39
C LEU A 95 -11.95 5.79 24.47
N LYS A 96 -12.29 4.56 24.08
CA LYS A 96 -13.65 4.02 24.25
C LYS A 96 -14.05 3.88 25.72
N ARG A 97 -13.13 3.51 26.61
CA ARG A 97 -13.41 3.42 28.06
C ARG A 97 -13.60 4.81 28.67
N VAL A 98 -12.73 5.76 28.34
CA VAL A 98 -12.84 7.17 28.76
C VAL A 98 -14.14 7.75 28.23
N TRP A 99 -14.46 7.57 26.95
CA TRP A 99 -15.73 8.00 26.37
C TRP A 99 -16.93 7.37 27.09
N LYS A 100 -16.92 6.06 27.35
CA LYS A 100 -17.98 5.40 28.12
C LYS A 100 -18.08 5.95 29.55
N LEU A 101 -16.96 6.27 30.18
CA LEU A 101 -16.94 6.85 31.53
C LEU A 101 -17.51 8.27 31.51
N VAL A 102 -17.03 9.11 30.60
CA VAL A 102 -17.51 10.49 30.41
C VAL A 102 -18.99 10.49 30.06
N HIS A 103 -19.43 9.69 29.09
CA HIS A 103 -20.84 9.55 28.73
C HIS A 103 -21.67 9.09 29.93
N ARG A 104 -21.15 8.13 30.71
CA ARG A 104 -21.85 7.62 31.88
C ARG A 104 -21.96 8.67 32.98
N VAL A 105 -20.91 9.44 33.25
CA VAL A 105 -20.88 10.46 34.31
C VAL A 105 -21.63 11.73 33.90
N ALA A 106 -21.49 12.16 32.64
CA ALA A 106 -22.06 13.41 32.15
C ALA A 106 -23.50 13.27 31.65
N ILE A 107 -23.90 12.10 31.14
CA ILE A 107 -25.22 11.89 30.53
C ILE A 107 -26.03 10.86 31.33
N ASP A 108 -25.54 9.62 31.45
CA ASP A 108 -26.36 8.52 32.00
C ASP A 108 -26.66 8.71 33.49
N TRP A 109 -25.69 9.14 34.28
CA TRP A 109 -25.84 9.35 35.72
C TRP A 109 -26.79 10.51 36.05
N PRO A 110 -26.62 11.71 35.48
CA PRO A 110 -27.58 12.80 35.67
C PRO A 110 -28.98 12.40 35.21
N ALA A 111 -29.12 11.72 34.06
CA ALA A 111 -30.41 11.25 33.58
C ALA A 111 -31.05 10.24 34.55
N ARG A 112 -30.27 9.30 35.11
CA ARG A 112 -30.76 8.34 36.12
C ARG A 112 -31.13 9.01 37.44
N ILE A 113 -30.34 9.98 37.91
CA ILE A 113 -30.63 10.75 39.12
C ILE A 113 -31.93 11.55 38.93
N LEU A 114 -32.14 12.15 37.76
CA LEU A 114 -33.38 12.83 37.39
C LEU A 114 -34.59 11.87 37.30
N GLN A 115 -34.36 10.59 37.04
CA GLN A 115 -35.39 9.55 36.99
C GLN A 115 -35.73 8.94 38.36
N LEU A 116 -34.98 9.24 39.43
CA LEU A 116 -35.28 8.73 40.76
C LEU A 116 -36.64 9.25 41.25
N PRO A 117 -37.47 8.40 41.90
CA PRO A 117 -38.84 8.75 42.27
C PRO A 117 -38.91 9.96 43.22
N PHE A 118 -37.94 10.11 44.13
CA PHE A 118 -37.84 11.27 45.01
C PHE A 118 -37.53 12.57 44.26
N VAL A 119 -36.59 12.52 43.31
CA VAL A 119 -36.22 13.69 42.49
C VAL A 119 -37.40 14.07 41.59
N GLN A 120 -38.07 13.10 40.97
CA GLN A 120 -39.29 13.36 40.19
C GLN A 120 -40.44 13.92 41.02
N MET A 121 -40.60 13.48 42.28
CA MET A 121 -41.59 14.01 43.20
C MET A 121 -41.33 15.49 43.51
N LEU A 122 -40.07 15.87 43.76
CA LEU A 122 -39.68 17.26 43.95
C LEU A 122 -39.80 18.07 42.65
N TRP A 123 -39.38 17.50 41.52
CA TRP A 123 -39.37 18.16 40.21
C TRP A 123 -40.77 18.40 39.62
N ARG A 124 -41.76 17.55 39.98
CA ARG A 124 -43.17 17.68 39.60
C ARG A 124 -43.99 18.55 40.57
N ASN A 125 -43.46 18.90 41.73
CA ASN A 125 -44.16 19.75 42.69
C ASN A 125 -44.40 21.16 42.08
N ARG A 126 -45.67 21.59 42.06
CA ARG A 126 -46.09 22.87 41.46
C ARG A 126 -45.32 24.08 42.02
N THR A 127 -44.99 24.06 43.30
CA THR A 127 -44.24 25.15 43.96
C THR A 127 -42.78 25.19 43.49
N PHE A 128 -42.15 24.02 43.41
CA PHE A 128 -40.77 23.89 42.93
C PHE A 128 -40.63 24.24 41.44
N VAL A 129 -41.61 23.86 40.62
CA VAL A 129 -41.66 24.25 39.20
C VAL A 129 -41.73 25.78 39.03
N ARG A 130 -42.53 26.48 39.85
CA ARG A 130 -42.59 27.95 39.84
C ARG A 130 -41.26 28.57 40.27
N ILE A 131 -40.66 28.10 41.36
CA ILE A 131 -39.35 28.58 41.84
C ILE A 131 -38.28 28.36 40.77
N ARG A 132 -38.26 27.17 40.15
CA ARG A 132 -37.29 26.85 39.11
C ARG A 132 -37.44 27.75 37.89
N ARG A 133 -38.67 27.97 37.42
CA ARG A 133 -38.94 28.77 36.23
C ARG A 133 -38.69 30.26 36.45
N VAL A 134 -39.05 30.78 37.63
CA VAL A 134 -38.96 32.23 37.92
C VAL A 134 -37.58 32.62 38.44
N PHE A 135 -36.94 31.78 39.26
CA PHE A 135 -35.68 32.15 39.90
C PHE A 135 -34.50 31.32 39.40
N ILE A 136 -34.59 29.99 39.36
CA ILE A 136 -33.40 29.16 39.13
C ILE A 136 -32.92 29.24 37.67
N SER A 137 -33.79 28.95 36.70
CA SER A 137 -33.41 28.91 35.27
C SER A 137 -32.90 30.26 34.74
N PRO A 138 -33.58 31.41 34.98
CA PRO A 138 -33.12 32.70 34.46
C PRO A 138 -31.82 33.17 35.10
N PHE A 139 -31.62 32.93 36.39
CA PHE A 139 -30.38 33.31 37.08
C PHE A 139 -29.22 32.37 36.74
N LEU A 140 -29.45 31.09 36.46
CA LEU A 140 -28.41 30.21 35.94
C LEU A 140 -27.95 30.64 34.55
N ILE A 141 -28.88 31.03 33.67
CA ILE A 141 -28.54 31.58 32.34
C ILE A 141 -27.76 32.89 32.52
N SER A 142 -28.22 33.79 33.39
CA SER A 142 -27.50 35.04 33.65
C SER A 142 -26.11 34.81 34.25
N LEU A 143 -25.94 33.83 35.14
CA LEU A 143 -24.65 33.46 35.70
C LEU A 143 -23.72 32.96 34.59
N ALA A 144 -24.22 32.09 33.71
CA ALA A 144 -23.45 31.57 32.59
C ALA A 144 -22.97 32.70 31.66
N PHE A 145 -23.84 33.65 31.31
CA PHE A 145 -23.49 34.75 30.40
C PHE A 145 -22.65 35.87 31.02
N CYS A 146 -22.82 36.16 32.31
CA CYS A 146 -22.13 37.28 32.97
C CYS A 146 -20.82 36.88 33.65
N GLN A 147 -20.69 35.62 34.06
CA GLN A 147 -19.50 35.12 34.77
C GLN A 147 -18.73 34.11 33.93
N TRP A 148 -19.40 33.03 33.51
CA TRP A 148 -18.71 31.86 32.95
C TRP A 148 -18.20 32.09 31.51
N LEU A 149 -19.03 32.69 30.66
CA LEU A 149 -18.71 32.91 29.26
C LEU A 149 -17.59 33.97 29.07
N PRO A 150 -17.59 35.12 29.78
CA PRO A 150 -16.46 36.05 29.76
C PRO A 150 -15.16 35.38 30.22
N TRP A 151 -15.20 34.59 31.30
CA TRP A 151 -14.04 33.85 31.79
C TRP A 151 -13.48 32.88 30.74
N LEU A 152 -14.34 32.17 30.00
CA LEU A 152 -13.92 31.23 28.94
C LEU A 152 -13.18 31.92 27.79
N PHE A 153 -13.57 33.16 27.45
CA PHE A 153 -12.94 33.96 26.38
C PHE A 153 -11.84 34.90 26.88
N GLY A 154 -11.41 34.78 28.14
CA GLY A 154 -10.38 35.64 28.74
C GLY A 154 -10.81 37.09 28.96
N LEU A 155 -12.11 37.37 28.93
CA LEU A 155 -12.69 38.67 29.24
C LEU A 155 -12.93 38.78 30.75
N GLN A 156 -12.89 40.01 31.27
CA GLN A 156 -13.13 40.27 32.70
C GLN A 156 -14.58 39.89 33.07
N PRO A 157 -14.80 39.09 34.13
CA PRO A 157 -16.13 38.73 34.59
C PRO A 157 -16.91 39.98 35.03
N ARG A 158 -18.21 39.99 34.76
CA ARG A 158 -19.05 41.14 35.08
C ARG A 158 -19.41 41.15 36.57
N ASN A 159 -19.58 42.34 37.16
CA ASN A 159 -19.98 42.47 38.57
C ASN A 159 -21.30 41.71 38.87
N TRP A 160 -21.42 41.14 40.07
CA TRP A 160 -22.59 40.38 40.55
C TRP A 160 -23.91 41.13 40.42
N TRP A 161 -23.90 42.46 40.50
CA TRP A 161 -25.07 43.30 40.23
C TRP A 161 -25.68 43.05 38.84
N TRP A 162 -24.84 42.87 37.82
CA TRP A 162 -25.32 42.57 36.46
C TRP A 162 -25.91 41.18 36.36
N VAL A 163 -25.41 40.19 37.12
CA VAL A 163 -26.02 38.85 37.21
C VAL A 163 -27.44 38.96 37.78
N THR A 164 -27.65 39.81 38.78
CA THR A 164 -28.98 40.00 39.37
C THR A 164 -29.94 40.76 38.45
N VAL A 165 -29.47 41.81 37.79
CA VAL A 165 -30.29 42.62 36.86
C VAL A 165 -30.66 41.82 35.62
N ILE A 166 -29.68 41.17 34.98
CA ILE A 166 -29.91 40.35 33.79
C ILE A 166 -30.73 39.11 34.13
N GLY A 167 -30.50 38.48 35.30
CA GLY A 167 -31.32 37.39 35.81
C GLY A 167 -32.79 37.78 36.04
N ALA A 168 -33.04 38.97 36.59
CA ALA A 168 -34.40 39.49 36.78
C ALA A 168 -35.09 39.82 35.44
N LEU A 169 -34.37 40.43 34.49
CA LEU A 169 -34.88 40.71 33.15
C LEU A 169 -35.17 39.44 32.37
N LEU A 170 -34.28 38.44 32.42
CA LEU A 170 -34.50 37.12 31.82
C LEU A 170 -35.67 36.39 32.47
N SER A 171 -35.88 36.55 33.79
CA SER A 171 -37.03 35.97 34.48
C SER A 171 -38.35 36.53 33.97
N LEU A 172 -38.43 37.85 33.79
CA LEU A 172 -39.58 38.52 33.19
C LEU A 172 -39.78 38.09 31.73
N ALA A 173 -38.70 38.03 30.95
CA ALA A 173 -38.75 37.68 29.53
C ALA A 173 -39.18 36.21 29.30
N LEU A 174 -38.52 35.25 29.95
CA LEU A 174 -38.79 33.82 29.81
C LEU A 174 -40.14 33.40 30.41
N ASN A 175 -40.66 34.14 31.39
CA ASN A 175 -41.96 33.84 31.99
C ASN A 175 -43.13 34.58 31.30
N SER A 176 -42.85 35.51 30.38
CA SER A 176 -43.85 36.15 29.51
C SER A 176 -44.45 35.17 28.51
N ARG A 177 -45.63 35.49 27.93
CA ARG A 177 -46.27 34.62 26.91
C ARG A 177 -45.34 34.38 25.71
N LEU A 178 -44.74 35.45 25.18
CA LEU A 178 -43.80 35.39 24.06
C LEU A 178 -42.54 34.57 24.38
N GLY A 179 -42.04 34.65 25.60
CA GLY A 179 -40.88 33.88 26.04
C GLY A 179 -41.13 32.37 26.10
N ARG A 180 -42.35 31.96 26.45
CA ARG A 180 -42.74 30.54 26.47
C ARG A 180 -42.87 29.96 25.08
N ASP A 181 -43.51 30.70 24.17
CA ASP A 181 -43.65 30.28 22.78
C ASP A 181 -42.28 30.18 22.10
N ALA A 182 -41.36 31.11 22.41
CA ALA A 182 -39.98 31.05 21.93
C ALA A 182 -39.19 29.87 22.53
N GLU A 183 -39.40 29.54 23.82
CA GLU A 183 -38.78 28.37 24.48
C GLU A 183 -39.21 27.05 23.80
N GLU A 184 -40.49 26.92 23.47
CA GLU A 184 -41.03 25.74 22.80
C GLU A 184 -40.52 25.62 21.36
N LEU A 185 -40.54 26.70 20.58
CA LEU A 185 -40.02 26.73 19.20
C LEU A 185 -38.52 26.45 19.14
N THR A 186 -37.74 27.01 20.06
CA THR A 186 -36.27 26.79 20.09
C THR A 186 -35.92 25.37 20.52
N ALA A 187 -36.67 24.79 21.47
CA ALA A 187 -36.47 23.40 21.88
C ALA A 187 -36.82 22.42 20.75
N GLU A 188 -37.93 22.63 20.04
CA GLU A 188 -38.34 21.82 18.91
C GLU A 188 -37.36 21.93 17.73
N TRP A 189 -36.91 23.15 17.42
CA TRP A 189 -35.89 23.38 16.40
C TRP A 189 -34.56 22.69 16.74
N LEU A 190 -34.09 22.80 17.99
CA LEU A 190 -32.82 22.21 18.42
C LEU A 190 -32.87 20.67 18.43
N ALA A 191 -34.01 20.08 18.85
CA ALA A 191 -34.22 18.64 18.80
C ALA A 191 -34.23 18.10 17.36
N ASN A 192 -34.91 18.79 16.45
CA ASN A 192 -34.94 18.44 15.03
C ASN A 192 -33.56 18.60 14.37
N LEU A 193 -32.82 19.67 14.71
CA LEU A 193 -31.46 19.88 14.23
C LEU A 193 -30.54 18.75 14.68
N TRP A 194 -30.63 18.35 15.96
CA TRP A 194 -29.82 17.27 16.54
C TRP A 194 -30.11 15.90 15.90
N TYR A 195 -31.39 15.57 15.72
CA TYR A 195 -31.82 14.32 15.06
C TYR A 195 -31.29 14.23 13.62
N ASN A 196 -31.35 15.35 12.88
CA ASN A 196 -30.83 15.40 11.51
C ASN A 196 -29.30 15.38 11.45
N PHE A 197 -28.62 15.96 12.45
CA PHE A 197 -27.16 16.05 12.49
C PHE A 197 -26.46 14.71 12.76
N HIS A 198 -27.04 13.87 13.62
CA HIS A 198 -26.36 12.67 14.16
C HIS A 198 -26.20 11.51 13.15
N ALA A 199 -27.01 11.44 12.09
CA ALA A 199 -27.09 10.22 11.28
C ALA A 199 -26.33 10.26 9.94
N ARG A 200 -26.21 11.41 9.26
CA ARG A 200 -25.77 11.42 7.84
C ARG A 200 -24.96 12.64 7.38
N VAL A 201 -24.77 13.67 8.21
CA VAL A 201 -24.18 14.94 7.75
C VAL A 201 -22.74 14.78 7.29
N LEU A 202 -21.89 14.03 8.00
CA LEU A 202 -20.49 13.88 7.59
C LEU A 202 -20.36 13.21 6.21
N MET A 203 -21.09 12.12 5.97
CA MET A 203 -21.09 11.46 4.66
C MET A 203 -21.72 12.35 3.60
N ALA A 204 -22.84 13.02 3.89
CA ALA A 204 -23.47 13.95 2.96
C ALA A 204 -22.54 15.13 2.59
N VAL A 205 -21.74 15.63 3.54
CA VAL A 205 -20.75 16.69 3.29
C VAL A 205 -19.61 16.17 2.41
N ILE A 206 -19.12 14.95 2.67
CA ILE A 206 -18.09 14.32 1.82
C ILE A 206 -18.62 14.11 0.39
N ASP A 207 -19.83 13.55 0.26
CA ASP A 207 -20.48 13.31 -1.03
C ASP A 207 -20.70 14.64 -1.77
N TRP A 208 -21.19 15.67 -1.07
CA TRP A 208 -21.37 17.01 -1.62
C TRP A 208 -20.07 17.63 -2.12
N ILE A 209 -18.97 17.49 -1.36
CA ILE A 209 -17.64 17.95 -1.78
C ILE A 209 -17.20 17.20 -3.04
N ILE A 210 -17.32 15.88 -3.07
CA ILE A 210 -16.93 15.05 -4.22
C ILE A 210 -17.72 15.47 -5.46
N ASP A 211 -19.03 15.66 -5.33
CA ASP A 211 -19.88 16.04 -6.45
C ASP A 211 -19.64 17.48 -6.92
N PHE A 212 -19.28 18.39 -6.00
CA PHE A 212 -18.81 19.72 -6.34
C PHE A 212 -17.56 19.67 -7.23
N PHE A 213 -16.53 18.90 -6.84
CA PHE A 213 -15.31 18.77 -7.65
C PHE A 213 -15.56 18.06 -8.98
N LYS A 214 -16.40 17.02 -9.02
CA LYS A 214 -16.81 16.38 -10.29
C LYS A 214 -17.50 17.37 -11.22
N THR A 215 -18.39 18.20 -10.67
CA THR A 215 -19.10 19.23 -11.45
C THR A 215 -18.12 20.29 -11.97
N LEU A 216 -17.19 20.73 -11.14
CA LEU A 216 -16.16 21.70 -11.51
C LEU A 216 -15.24 21.16 -12.62
N LEU A 217 -14.73 19.93 -12.48
CA LEU A 217 -13.91 19.27 -13.51
C LEU A 217 -14.69 19.09 -14.80
N GLY A 218 -15.93 18.60 -14.72
CA GLY A 218 -16.80 18.46 -15.88
C GLY A 218 -17.11 19.79 -16.56
N PHE A 219 -17.21 20.89 -15.81
CA PHE A 219 -17.33 22.24 -16.37
C PHE A 219 -16.06 22.65 -17.12
N VAL A 220 -14.88 22.45 -16.54
CA VAL A 220 -13.59 22.73 -17.20
C VAL A 220 -13.42 21.90 -18.46
N GLU A 221 -13.71 20.60 -18.41
CA GLU A 221 -13.64 19.71 -19.57
C GLU A 221 -14.58 20.14 -20.69
N ARG A 222 -15.83 20.50 -20.36
CA ARG A 222 -16.78 21.02 -21.34
C ARG A 222 -16.33 22.35 -21.93
N PHE A 223 -15.74 23.23 -21.12
CA PHE A 223 -15.18 24.48 -21.60
C PHE A 223 -14.02 24.24 -22.58
N LEU A 224 -13.06 23.38 -22.22
CA LEU A 224 -11.95 23.01 -23.10
C LEU A 224 -12.46 22.40 -24.41
N TYR A 225 -13.42 21.48 -24.32
CA TYR A 225 -14.06 20.86 -25.47
C TYR A 225 -14.80 21.86 -26.36
N ALA A 226 -15.52 22.82 -25.78
CA ALA A 226 -16.25 23.84 -26.54
C ALA A 226 -15.29 24.72 -27.36
N VAL A 227 -14.15 25.08 -26.79
CA VAL A 227 -13.11 25.83 -27.52
C VAL A 227 -12.42 24.97 -28.56
N ASP A 228 -12.11 23.70 -28.25
CA ASP A 228 -11.55 22.75 -29.22
C ASP A 228 -12.48 22.60 -30.44
N GLU A 229 -13.79 22.48 -30.22
CA GLU A 229 -14.78 22.37 -31.29
C GLU A 229 -14.94 23.67 -32.07
N TRP A 230 -14.86 24.84 -31.42
CA TRP A 230 -14.87 26.13 -32.12
C TRP A 230 -13.67 26.30 -33.06
N LEU A 231 -12.51 25.77 -32.69
CA LEU A 231 -11.28 25.80 -33.49
C LEU A 231 -11.22 24.68 -34.54
N ARG A 232 -12.20 23.78 -34.58
CA ARG A 232 -12.29 22.73 -35.57
C ARG A 232 -12.64 23.28 -36.94
N PHE A 233 -12.09 22.65 -37.98
CA PHE A 233 -12.31 23.03 -39.37
C PHE A 233 -13.70 22.59 -39.83
N HIS A 234 -14.47 23.52 -40.41
CA HIS A 234 -15.77 23.23 -41.03
C HIS A 234 -15.73 23.46 -42.54
N SER A 235 -16.49 22.68 -43.29
CA SER A 235 -16.44 22.61 -44.76
C SER A 235 -16.87 23.89 -45.50
N ALA A 236 -17.56 24.80 -44.82
CA ALA A 236 -18.11 26.04 -45.41
C ALA A 236 -17.32 27.31 -45.05
N GLU A 237 -16.12 27.16 -44.47
CA GLU A 237 -15.34 28.30 -43.98
C GLU A 237 -14.40 28.91 -45.02
N SER A 238 -14.16 30.21 -44.91
CA SER A 238 -13.21 30.92 -45.78
C SER A 238 -11.77 30.45 -45.51
N TRP A 239 -10.90 30.50 -46.54
CA TRP A 239 -9.49 30.13 -46.41
C TRP A 239 -8.77 30.90 -45.28
N PHE A 240 -9.06 32.19 -45.12
CA PHE A 240 -8.50 33.00 -44.02
C PHE A 240 -8.91 32.48 -42.64
N THR A 241 -10.17 32.05 -42.49
CA THR A 241 -10.67 31.45 -41.24
C THR A 241 -9.94 30.15 -40.93
N VAL A 242 -9.70 29.30 -41.93
CA VAL A 242 -8.97 28.04 -41.77
C VAL A 242 -7.53 28.29 -41.32
N VAL A 243 -6.82 29.23 -41.94
CA VAL A 243 -5.44 29.56 -41.54
C VAL A 243 -5.40 30.14 -40.12
N ALA A 244 -6.30 31.06 -39.78
CA ALA A 244 -6.39 31.62 -38.44
C ALA A 244 -6.68 30.54 -37.38
N LYS A 245 -7.63 29.63 -37.65
CA LYS A 245 -7.95 28.49 -36.78
C LYS A 245 -6.79 27.51 -36.65
N ALA A 246 -6.00 27.29 -37.70
CA ALA A 246 -4.83 26.42 -37.63
C ALA A 246 -3.76 26.99 -36.67
N ILE A 247 -3.45 28.29 -36.78
CA ILE A 247 -2.48 28.96 -35.89
C ILE A 247 -3.02 28.98 -34.45
N LEU A 248 -4.27 29.40 -34.29
CA LEU A 248 -4.91 29.49 -32.97
C LEU A 248 -5.09 28.11 -32.34
N GLY A 249 -5.36 27.08 -33.14
CA GLY A 249 -5.45 25.69 -32.72
C GLY A 249 -4.14 25.14 -32.15
N VAL A 250 -2.99 25.49 -32.75
CA VAL A 250 -1.68 25.11 -32.20
C VAL A 250 -1.45 25.77 -30.84
N ILE A 251 -1.65 27.09 -30.74
CA ILE A 251 -1.50 27.82 -29.48
C ILE A 251 -2.47 27.27 -28.43
N TRP A 252 -3.72 27.05 -28.81
CA TRP A 252 -4.75 26.51 -27.94
C TRP A 252 -4.45 25.08 -27.49
N SER A 253 -3.89 24.22 -28.34
CA SER A 253 -3.51 22.86 -27.93
C SER A 253 -2.52 22.87 -26.77
N PHE A 254 -1.55 23.80 -26.80
CA PHE A 254 -0.60 24.01 -25.72
C PHE A 254 -1.28 24.55 -24.46
N VAL A 255 -2.17 25.54 -24.60
CA VAL A 255 -2.93 26.11 -23.48
C VAL A 255 -3.87 25.08 -22.85
N SER A 256 -4.61 24.30 -23.65
CA SER A 256 -5.51 23.23 -23.20
C SER A 256 -4.74 22.15 -22.45
N PHE A 257 -3.58 21.74 -22.96
CA PHE A 257 -2.68 20.82 -22.27
C PHE A 257 -2.21 21.37 -20.91
N LEU A 258 -1.80 22.65 -20.88
CA LEU A 258 -1.37 23.32 -19.65
C LEU A 258 -2.50 23.39 -18.63
N ILE A 259 -3.71 23.78 -19.05
CA ILE A 259 -4.90 23.81 -18.19
C ILE A 259 -5.19 22.42 -17.62
N ARG A 260 -5.15 21.37 -18.43
CA ARG A 260 -5.37 19.99 -17.96
C ARG A 260 -4.34 19.57 -16.91
N ILE A 261 -3.07 19.92 -17.11
CA ILE A 261 -2.01 19.68 -16.11
C ILE A 261 -2.33 20.43 -14.83
N TYR A 262 -2.50 21.75 -14.88
CA TYR A 262 -2.71 22.51 -13.65
C TYR A 262 -3.99 22.10 -12.93
N VAL A 263 -5.10 21.93 -13.65
CA VAL A 263 -6.39 21.60 -13.03
C VAL A 263 -6.38 20.19 -12.44
N ASN A 264 -6.06 19.16 -13.22
CA ASN A 264 -6.21 17.77 -12.77
C ASN A 264 -5.05 17.33 -11.87
N LEU A 265 -3.83 17.80 -12.15
CA LEU A 265 -2.62 17.32 -11.49
C LEU A 265 -2.25 18.16 -10.27
N MET A 266 -2.51 19.47 -10.29
CA MET A 266 -2.00 20.39 -9.26
C MET A 266 -3.11 20.99 -8.40
N ILE A 267 -4.13 21.61 -9.00
CA ILE A 267 -5.18 22.39 -8.32
C ILE A 267 -6.20 21.46 -7.66
N GLU A 268 -6.78 20.50 -8.41
CA GLU A 268 -7.80 19.60 -7.90
C GLU A 268 -7.30 18.83 -6.66
N PRO A 269 -6.14 18.14 -6.67
CA PRO A 269 -5.69 17.40 -5.50
C PRO A 269 -5.37 18.30 -4.30
N THR A 270 -4.94 19.54 -4.56
CA THR A 270 -4.58 20.51 -3.51
C THR A 270 -5.81 21.05 -2.79
N PHE A 271 -6.89 21.35 -3.51
CA PHE A 271 -8.12 21.83 -2.88
C PHE A 271 -9.07 20.72 -2.44
N HIS A 272 -9.00 19.54 -3.06
CA HIS A 272 -9.90 18.44 -2.74
C HIS A 272 -9.55 17.84 -1.38
N PRO A 273 -10.35 18.03 -0.31
CA PRO A 273 -9.92 17.71 1.06
C PRO A 273 -9.61 16.22 1.25
N VAL A 274 -10.35 15.34 0.58
CA VAL A 274 -10.09 13.88 0.63
C VAL A 274 -8.71 13.51 0.05
N LYS A 275 -8.22 14.24 -0.96
CA LYS A 275 -6.90 14.01 -1.59
C LYS A 275 -5.81 14.82 -0.87
N HIS A 276 -6.15 16.02 -0.39
CA HIS A 276 -5.23 16.96 0.23
C HIS A 276 -4.64 16.43 1.55
N PHE A 277 -5.51 16.05 2.48
CA PHE A 277 -5.09 15.76 3.85
C PHE A 277 -4.11 14.58 3.99
N PRO A 278 -4.27 13.42 3.30
CA PRO A 278 -3.39 12.28 3.53
C PRO A 278 -2.01 12.39 2.86
N VAL A 279 -1.91 13.05 1.69
CA VAL A 279 -0.69 13.01 0.86
C VAL A 279 -0.15 14.40 0.55
N VAL A 280 -0.99 15.31 0.09
CA VAL A 280 -0.55 16.65 -0.35
C VAL A 280 0.00 17.45 0.82
N THR A 281 -0.56 17.32 2.03
CA THR A 281 -0.02 17.97 3.24
C THR A 281 1.38 17.46 3.61
N VAL A 282 1.64 16.16 3.41
CA VAL A 282 2.96 15.56 3.64
C VAL A 282 3.95 16.11 2.62
N ALA A 283 3.55 16.17 1.34
CA ALA A 283 4.37 16.76 0.29
C ALA A 283 4.70 18.24 0.56
N HIS A 284 3.74 19.05 1.03
CA HIS A 284 3.99 20.42 1.47
C HIS A 284 5.05 20.49 2.56
N LYS A 285 4.95 19.63 3.58
CA LYS A 285 5.93 19.59 4.69
C LYS A 285 7.31 19.16 4.22
N MET A 286 7.38 18.22 3.28
CA MET A 286 8.65 17.76 2.71
C MET A 286 9.30 18.82 1.82
N LEU A 287 8.51 19.65 1.13
CA LEU A 287 9.02 20.76 0.33
C LEU A 287 9.39 22.00 1.17
N PHE A 288 8.90 22.10 2.41
CA PHE A 288 9.11 23.27 3.27
C PHE A 288 10.59 23.72 3.39
N PRO A 289 11.56 22.82 3.63
CA PRO A 289 12.99 23.19 3.71
C PRO A 289 13.56 23.72 2.39
N PHE A 290 12.93 23.38 1.26
CA PHE A 290 13.39 23.75 -0.08
C PHE A 290 12.69 24.98 -0.64
N LEU A 291 11.71 25.56 0.09
CA LEU A 291 10.90 26.67 -0.40
C LEU A 291 11.76 27.86 -0.86
N LEU A 292 12.74 28.26 -0.05
CA LEU A 292 13.61 29.40 -0.38
C LEU A 292 14.44 29.15 -1.64
N VAL A 293 14.95 27.93 -1.82
CA VAL A 293 15.76 27.56 -2.98
C VAL A 293 14.89 27.51 -4.25
N LEU A 294 13.72 26.87 -4.17
CA LEU A 294 12.77 26.78 -5.29
C LEU A 294 12.30 28.18 -5.71
N ASP A 295 11.99 29.00 -4.73
CA ASP A 295 11.55 30.37 -4.91
C ASP A 295 12.60 31.25 -5.60
N GLN A 296 13.84 31.22 -5.13
CA GLN A 296 14.95 31.93 -5.76
C GLN A 296 15.19 31.44 -7.20
N MET A 297 15.34 30.12 -7.38
CA MET A 297 15.66 29.51 -8.67
C MET A 297 14.59 29.80 -9.73
N MET A 298 13.30 29.71 -9.38
CA MET A 298 12.20 30.00 -10.29
C MET A 298 12.09 31.50 -10.58
N ARG A 299 12.23 32.38 -9.57
CA ARG A 299 12.16 33.82 -9.80
C ARG A 299 13.30 34.33 -10.67
N GLU A 300 14.54 33.89 -10.44
CA GLU A 300 15.70 34.27 -11.25
C GLU A 300 15.49 33.87 -12.73
N SER A 301 14.91 32.69 -12.96
CA SER A 301 14.62 32.19 -14.31
C SER A 301 13.47 32.95 -15.01
N LEU A 302 12.46 33.38 -14.25
CA LEU A 302 11.23 33.97 -14.80
C LEU A 302 11.28 35.51 -14.92
N THR A 303 12.05 36.18 -14.06
CA THR A 303 12.13 37.64 -14.00
C THR A 303 12.52 38.29 -15.33
N PRO A 304 13.47 37.74 -16.12
CA PRO A 304 13.83 38.32 -17.43
C PRO A 304 12.69 38.35 -18.46
N TYR A 305 11.73 37.42 -18.35
CA TYR A 305 10.65 37.26 -19.33
C TYR A 305 9.33 37.89 -18.89
N LEU A 306 9.02 37.85 -17.59
CA LEU A 306 7.72 38.25 -17.04
C LEU A 306 7.77 39.55 -16.22
N GLY A 307 8.97 39.98 -15.82
CA GLY A 307 9.15 41.06 -14.84
C GLY A 307 8.90 40.61 -13.39
N GLY A 308 9.44 41.35 -12.43
CA GLY A 308 9.48 40.96 -11.01
C GLY A 308 8.12 40.59 -10.39
N PRO A 309 7.07 41.44 -10.51
CA PRO A 309 5.78 41.15 -9.88
C PRO A 309 5.06 39.91 -10.43
N LEU A 310 5.11 39.69 -11.75
CA LEU A 310 4.49 38.51 -12.38
C LEU A 310 5.32 37.25 -12.11
N ALA A 311 6.65 37.34 -12.17
CA ALA A 311 7.53 36.24 -11.80
C ALA A 311 7.32 35.79 -10.34
N PHE A 312 7.13 36.73 -9.41
CA PHE A 312 6.78 36.42 -8.02
C PHE A 312 5.47 35.64 -7.92
N SER A 313 4.41 36.14 -8.57
CA SER A 313 3.08 35.54 -8.52
C SER A 313 3.06 34.12 -9.12
N VAL A 314 3.68 33.94 -10.28
CA VAL A 314 3.78 32.64 -10.96
C VAL A 314 4.60 31.64 -10.16
N THR A 315 5.70 32.09 -9.53
CA THR A 315 6.56 31.24 -8.71
C THR A 315 5.80 30.72 -7.49
N TRP A 316 5.16 31.61 -6.73
CA TRP A 316 4.41 31.21 -5.54
C TRP A 316 3.19 30.35 -5.87
N PHE A 317 2.51 30.63 -7.00
CA PHE A 317 1.44 29.78 -7.49
C PHE A 317 1.95 28.34 -7.74
N ASN A 318 3.07 28.19 -8.45
CA ASN A 318 3.64 26.88 -8.71
C ASN A 318 4.08 26.18 -7.43
N ILE A 319 4.82 26.87 -6.54
CA ILE A 319 5.29 26.30 -5.28
C ILE A 319 4.12 25.80 -4.42
N PHE A 320 3.03 26.57 -4.36
CA PHE A 320 1.85 26.20 -3.59
C PHE A 320 1.13 24.96 -4.18
N PHE A 321 1.04 24.86 -5.50
CA PHE A 321 0.27 23.79 -6.16
C PHE A 321 1.11 22.55 -6.54
N LEU A 322 2.44 22.64 -6.55
CA LEU A 322 3.34 21.53 -6.88
C LEU A 322 3.17 20.29 -6.00
N PRO A 323 2.92 20.39 -4.68
CA PRO A 323 2.51 19.25 -3.86
C PRO A 323 1.30 18.46 -4.38
N GLY A 324 0.38 19.10 -5.11
CA GLY A 324 -0.80 18.48 -5.69
C GLY A 324 -0.45 17.30 -6.61
N LEU A 325 0.67 17.39 -7.33
CA LEU A 325 1.19 16.33 -8.20
C LEU A 325 1.34 14.99 -7.47
N PHE A 326 1.89 15.03 -6.25
CA PHE A 326 2.07 13.83 -5.43
C PHE A 326 0.74 13.29 -4.92
N GLY A 327 -0.20 14.18 -4.59
CA GLY A 327 -1.57 13.82 -4.21
C GLY A 327 -2.28 13.06 -5.32
N PHE A 328 -2.23 13.59 -6.54
CA PHE A 328 -2.76 12.92 -7.72
C PHE A 328 -2.09 11.55 -7.94
N ALA A 329 -0.75 11.51 -7.99
CA ALA A 329 -0.02 10.29 -8.32
C ALA A 329 -0.30 9.16 -7.33
N VAL A 330 -0.29 9.45 -6.03
CA VAL A 330 -0.58 8.43 -5.00
C VAL A 330 -2.03 7.95 -5.10
N TRP A 331 -2.98 8.87 -5.29
CA TRP A 331 -4.39 8.51 -5.33
C TRP A 331 -4.73 7.71 -6.59
N GLU A 332 -4.29 8.18 -7.75
CA GLU A 332 -4.45 7.46 -9.02
C GLU A 332 -3.77 6.10 -8.98
N LEU A 333 -2.52 6.01 -8.53
CA LEU A 333 -1.83 4.73 -8.47
C LEU A 333 -2.52 3.75 -7.51
N LYS A 334 -3.04 4.24 -6.38
CA LYS A 334 -3.78 3.43 -5.41
C LYS A 334 -5.13 2.97 -5.93
N GLU A 335 -5.94 3.84 -6.53
CA GLU A 335 -7.25 3.45 -7.06
C GLU A 335 -7.09 2.57 -8.31
N ASN A 336 -6.12 2.86 -9.19
CA ASN A 336 -5.78 1.96 -10.29
C ASN A 336 -5.31 0.59 -9.79
N TRP A 337 -4.52 0.53 -8.70
CA TRP A 337 -4.15 -0.75 -8.10
C TRP A 337 -5.36 -1.55 -7.62
N ARG A 338 -6.37 -0.89 -7.03
CA ARG A 338 -7.62 -1.57 -6.64
C ARG A 338 -8.37 -2.13 -7.83
N LEU A 339 -8.38 -1.41 -8.96
CA LEU A 339 -8.95 -1.93 -10.21
C LEU A 339 -8.16 -3.13 -10.73
N TYR A 340 -6.83 -3.09 -10.68
CA TYR A 340 -5.99 -4.24 -11.05
C TYR A 340 -6.22 -5.44 -10.14
N ASP A 341 -6.40 -5.22 -8.83
CA ASP A 341 -6.67 -6.29 -7.87
C ASP A 341 -8.08 -6.86 -8.07
N ALA A 342 -9.08 -6.01 -8.36
CA ALA A 342 -10.45 -6.45 -8.65
C ALA A 342 -10.57 -7.19 -10.00
N ASN A 343 -9.78 -6.80 -11.01
CA ASN A 343 -9.75 -7.45 -12.32
C ASN A 343 -8.81 -8.67 -12.35
N ARG A 344 -8.10 -8.97 -11.26
CA ARG A 344 -7.22 -10.13 -11.19
C ARG A 344 -8.06 -11.41 -11.12
N GLU A 345 -7.68 -12.40 -11.91
CA GLU A 345 -8.31 -13.72 -11.83
C GLU A 345 -8.10 -14.32 -10.42
N PRO A 346 -9.16 -14.87 -9.80
CA PRO A 346 -9.10 -15.33 -8.41
C PRO A 346 -8.19 -16.54 -8.24
N SER A 347 -8.01 -17.36 -9.29
CA SER A 347 -7.12 -18.52 -9.31
C SER A 347 -5.84 -18.27 -10.10
N LEU A 348 -4.75 -18.96 -9.73
CA LEU A 348 -3.52 -18.96 -10.51
C LEU A 348 -3.74 -19.56 -11.90
N THR A 349 -3.57 -18.74 -12.94
CA THR A 349 -3.71 -19.15 -14.33
C THR A 349 -2.39 -19.28 -15.07
N PRO A 350 -2.36 -20.12 -16.12
CA PRO A 350 -1.17 -20.34 -16.93
C PRO A 350 -0.65 -19.04 -17.54
N SER A 351 0.67 -18.88 -17.54
CA SER A 351 1.35 -17.72 -18.07
C SER A 351 2.05 -18.05 -19.39
N ALA A 352 2.17 -17.03 -20.23
CA ALA A 352 2.89 -17.15 -21.49
C ALA A 352 4.39 -17.41 -21.25
N VAL A 353 4.90 -18.38 -22.00
CA VAL A 353 6.31 -18.79 -22.06
C VAL A 353 6.95 -18.26 -23.34
N GLY A 354 6.38 -18.63 -24.50
CA GLY A 354 6.95 -18.29 -25.81
C GLY A 354 6.61 -16.87 -26.29
N SER A 355 7.38 -16.40 -27.27
CA SER A 355 7.18 -15.10 -27.96
C SER A 355 5.77 -14.89 -28.56
N HIS A 356 5.01 -15.97 -28.76
CA HIS A 356 3.65 -15.96 -29.30
C HIS A 356 2.56 -16.15 -28.24
N GLY A 357 2.88 -16.02 -26.95
CA GLY A 357 1.89 -16.20 -25.88
C GLY A 357 1.58 -17.67 -25.57
N GLU A 358 2.44 -18.60 -25.98
CA GLU A 358 2.21 -20.04 -25.79
C GLU A 358 2.51 -20.48 -24.33
N THR A 359 1.69 -21.37 -23.78
CA THR A 359 1.92 -22.03 -22.48
C THR A 359 2.79 -23.28 -22.64
N VAL A 360 3.30 -23.86 -21.54
CA VAL A 360 4.11 -25.09 -21.59
C VAL A 360 3.38 -26.26 -22.30
N PRO A 361 2.10 -26.58 -21.98
CA PRO A 361 1.34 -27.57 -22.73
C PRO A 361 1.22 -27.23 -24.20
N ARG A 362 0.99 -25.96 -24.55
CA ARG A 362 0.81 -25.52 -25.94
C ARG A 362 2.09 -25.66 -26.76
N LEU A 363 3.27 -25.57 -26.15
CA LEU A 363 4.55 -25.86 -26.81
C LEU A 363 4.68 -27.35 -27.19
N MET A 364 4.18 -28.25 -26.33
CA MET A 364 4.35 -29.71 -26.47
C MET A 364 3.19 -30.39 -27.22
N LYS A 365 1.95 -29.93 -27.06
CA LYS A 365 0.74 -30.55 -27.64
C LYS A 365 0.55 -30.14 -29.12
N PRO A 366 0.50 -31.08 -30.07
CA PRO A 366 0.25 -30.78 -31.48
C PRO A 366 -1.09 -30.06 -31.70
N GLY A 367 -1.13 -29.06 -32.59
CA GLY A 367 -2.38 -28.40 -33.00
C GLY A 367 -2.17 -27.29 -34.03
N PHE A 368 -3.24 -26.62 -34.43
CA PHE A 368 -3.19 -25.60 -35.51
C PHE A 368 -2.31 -24.41 -35.09
N HIS A 369 -2.60 -23.83 -33.91
CA HIS A 369 -1.81 -22.76 -33.28
C HIS A 369 -1.03 -23.23 -32.04
N SER A 370 -0.63 -24.50 -32.00
CA SER A 370 0.16 -25.11 -30.92
C SER A 370 1.18 -26.12 -31.48
N GLY A 371 1.97 -26.73 -30.61
CA GLY A 371 2.89 -27.81 -30.94
C GLY A 371 4.16 -27.31 -31.60
N THR A 372 4.70 -26.18 -31.15
CA THR A 372 5.97 -25.61 -31.63
C THR A 372 7.10 -26.64 -31.55
N LEU A 373 7.24 -27.36 -30.43
CA LEU A 373 8.26 -28.40 -30.28
C LEU A 373 8.05 -29.57 -31.27
N PRO A 374 6.89 -30.25 -31.32
CA PRO A 374 6.63 -31.30 -32.31
C PRO A 374 6.87 -30.86 -33.76
N LYS A 375 6.46 -29.64 -34.13
CA LYS A 375 6.63 -29.09 -35.48
C LYS A 375 8.10 -28.89 -35.82
N LEU A 376 8.90 -28.31 -34.90
CA LEU A 376 10.32 -28.11 -35.08
C LEU A 376 11.07 -29.45 -35.19
N PHE A 377 10.80 -30.41 -34.31
CA PHE A 377 11.42 -31.73 -34.37
C PHE A 377 10.99 -32.52 -35.63
N ARG A 378 9.74 -32.40 -36.07
CA ARG A 378 9.28 -32.99 -37.34
C ARG A 378 9.99 -32.35 -38.53
N ARG A 379 10.18 -31.03 -38.53
CA ARG A 379 10.93 -30.29 -39.56
C ARG A 379 12.37 -30.78 -39.62
N MET A 380 13.05 -30.93 -38.47
CA MET A 380 14.41 -31.46 -38.43
C MET A 380 14.50 -32.88 -38.98
N ARG A 381 13.61 -33.80 -38.54
CA ARG A 381 13.59 -35.18 -39.05
C ARG A 381 13.40 -35.25 -40.57
N ARG A 382 12.51 -34.42 -41.13
CA ARG A 382 12.31 -34.32 -42.59
C ARG A 382 13.53 -33.77 -43.32
N LEU A 383 14.32 -32.88 -42.69
CA LEU A 383 15.54 -32.36 -43.28
C LEU A 383 16.66 -33.40 -43.28
N GLU A 384 16.76 -34.23 -42.24
CA GLU A 384 17.76 -35.33 -42.18
C GLU A 384 17.52 -36.41 -43.24
N GLN A 385 16.27 -36.62 -43.66
CA GLN A 385 15.93 -37.56 -44.74
C GLN A 385 16.33 -37.06 -46.14
N LYS A 386 16.72 -35.79 -46.29
CA LYS A 386 17.14 -35.22 -47.59
C LYS A 386 18.65 -35.36 -47.80
N GLU A 387 19.04 -35.53 -49.06
CA GLU A 387 20.44 -35.56 -49.47
C GLU A 387 21.22 -34.32 -49.00
N ALA A 388 22.53 -34.51 -48.78
CA ALA A 388 23.41 -33.47 -48.28
C ALA A 388 23.55 -32.34 -49.29
N SER A 389 23.08 -31.15 -48.92
CA SER A 389 23.19 -29.93 -49.70
C SER A 389 23.40 -28.71 -48.79
N ILE A 390 24.05 -27.67 -49.31
CA ILE A 390 24.27 -26.40 -48.59
C ILE A 390 22.94 -25.84 -48.06
N ARG A 391 21.89 -25.89 -48.89
CA ARG A 391 20.54 -25.48 -48.52
C ARG A 391 19.98 -26.28 -47.35
N ARG A 392 20.18 -27.61 -47.31
CA ARG A 392 19.78 -28.46 -46.17
C ARG A 392 20.50 -28.02 -44.89
N TYR A 393 21.81 -27.81 -44.95
CA TYR A 393 22.60 -27.37 -43.78
C TYR A 393 22.10 -26.04 -43.21
N SER A 394 21.84 -25.05 -44.08
CA SER A 394 21.28 -23.76 -43.66
C SER A 394 19.89 -23.89 -43.01
N LEU A 395 18.97 -24.64 -43.63
CA LEU A 395 17.63 -24.87 -43.07
C LEU A 395 17.66 -25.64 -41.74
N ARG A 396 18.58 -26.60 -41.59
CA ARG A 396 18.78 -27.34 -40.34
C ARG A 396 19.30 -26.42 -39.25
N ARG A 397 20.26 -25.54 -39.55
CA ARG A 397 20.78 -24.54 -38.61
C ARG A 397 19.67 -23.60 -38.14
N ALA A 398 18.85 -23.08 -39.04
CA ALA A 398 17.71 -22.24 -38.70
C ALA A 398 16.68 -22.96 -37.80
N ALA A 399 16.39 -24.24 -38.06
CA ALA A 399 15.50 -25.03 -37.21
C ALA A 399 16.09 -25.28 -35.80
N ARG A 400 17.42 -25.47 -35.70
CA ARG A 400 18.11 -25.61 -34.42
C ARG A 400 18.14 -24.32 -33.62
N GLU A 401 18.39 -23.19 -34.29
CA GLU A 401 18.32 -21.86 -33.68
C GLU A 401 16.92 -21.61 -33.10
N GLN A 402 15.86 -21.96 -33.84
CA GLN A 402 14.48 -21.88 -33.34
C GLN A 402 14.25 -22.73 -32.07
N LEU A 403 14.86 -23.92 -31.95
CA LEU A 403 14.79 -24.71 -30.71
C LEU A 403 15.55 -24.04 -29.56
N GLU A 404 16.74 -23.49 -29.83
CA GLU A 404 17.51 -22.75 -28.82
C GLU A 404 16.77 -21.49 -28.34
N HIS A 405 15.97 -20.86 -29.21
CA HIS A 405 15.05 -19.78 -28.81
C HIS A 405 14.00 -20.29 -27.83
N VAL A 406 13.37 -21.43 -28.09
CA VAL A 406 12.38 -22.02 -27.17
C VAL A 406 13.03 -22.40 -25.83
N GLU A 407 14.25 -22.98 -25.84
CA GLU A 407 14.99 -23.26 -24.61
C GLU A 407 15.28 -22.00 -23.79
N ARG A 408 15.62 -20.89 -24.46
CA ARG A 408 15.83 -19.58 -23.82
C ARG A 408 14.54 -19.01 -23.25
N ASP A 409 13.42 -19.13 -23.95
CA ASP A 409 12.12 -18.66 -23.48
C ASP A 409 11.63 -19.46 -22.26
N VAL A 410 11.81 -20.79 -22.28
CA VAL A 410 11.53 -21.64 -21.11
C VAL A 410 12.46 -21.29 -19.95
N ARG A 411 13.76 -21.07 -20.17
CA ARG A 411 14.68 -20.63 -19.11
C ARG A 411 14.22 -19.31 -18.49
N ARG A 412 13.87 -18.31 -19.30
CA ARG A 412 13.35 -17.02 -18.81
C ARG A 412 12.07 -17.19 -18.00
N PHE A 413 11.19 -18.09 -18.43
CA PHE A 413 9.98 -18.42 -17.68
C PHE A 413 10.28 -19.05 -16.33
N VAL A 414 11.20 -20.02 -16.27
CA VAL A 414 11.65 -20.64 -15.00
C VAL A 414 12.28 -19.58 -14.09
N ASP A 415 13.15 -18.73 -14.63
CA ASP A 415 13.81 -17.67 -13.87
C ASP A 415 12.78 -16.67 -13.30
N ARG A 416 11.79 -16.27 -14.12
CA ARG A 416 10.77 -15.28 -13.77
C ARG A 416 9.75 -15.80 -12.74
N GLU A 417 9.21 -16.99 -12.96
CA GLU A 417 8.08 -17.51 -12.19
C GLU A 417 8.50 -18.38 -11.00
N PHE A 418 9.70 -18.98 -11.05
CA PHE A 418 10.15 -19.92 -10.01
C PHE A 418 11.38 -19.42 -9.26
N ILE A 419 12.50 -19.19 -9.95
CA ILE A 419 13.76 -18.83 -9.28
C ILE A 419 13.64 -17.48 -8.57
N ARG A 420 13.06 -16.47 -9.24
CA ARG A 420 12.89 -15.15 -8.66
C ARG A 420 12.01 -15.17 -7.41
N LEU A 421 11.01 -16.05 -7.36
CA LEU A 421 10.16 -16.22 -6.19
C LEU A 421 10.97 -16.77 -5.01
N LEU A 422 11.78 -17.80 -5.25
CA LEU A 422 12.65 -18.40 -4.24
C LEU A 422 13.70 -17.39 -3.73
N ASP A 423 14.31 -16.60 -4.62
CA ASP A 423 15.30 -15.58 -4.24
C ASP A 423 14.74 -14.51 -3.30
N LEU A 424 13.43 -14.25 -3.35
CA LEU A 424 12.74 -13.31 -2.47
C LEU A 424 12.42 -13.90 -1.09
N CYS A 425 12.53 -15.22 -0.93
CA CYS A 425 12.17 -15.93 0.28
C CYS A 425 13.36 -16.03 1.24
N PRO A 426 13.20 -15.70 2.55
CA PRO A 426 14.30 -15.76 3.51
C PRO A 426 15.05 -17.10 3.58
N PRO A 427 14.39 -18.28 3.53
CA PRO A 427 15.10 -19.57 3.62
C PRO A 427 16.00 -19.90 2.42
N TRP A 428 15.76 -19.25 1.28
CA TRP A 428 16.47 -19.46 0.03
C TRP A 428 17.37 -18.28 -0.37
N LYS A 429 17.26 -17.16 0.35
CA LYS A 429 18.08 -15.98 0.16
C LYS A 429 19.57 -16.35 0.26
N ASP A 430 20.35 -15.92 -0.72
CA ASP A 430 21.80 -16.16 -0.83
C ASP A 430 22.23 -17.63 -1.04
N PHE A 431 21.31 -18.56 -1.31
CA PHE A 431 21.66 -19.95 -1.67
C PHE A 431 22.11 -20.12 -3.13
N GLY A 432 21.89 -19.10 -3.97
CA GLY A 432 22.33 -19.07 -5.36
C GLY A 432 21.67 -20.15 -6.19
N ILE A 433 20.34 -20.22 -6.15
CA ILE A 433 19.54 -21.12 -6.99
C ILE A 433 19.51 -20.53 -8.40
N ALA A 434 19.74 -21.36 -9.42
CA ALA A 434 19.70 -20.91 -10.81
C ALA A 434 19.25 -22.02 -11.77
N CYS A 435 18.57 -21.62 -12.85
CA CYS A 435 18.25 -22.51 -13.96
C CYS A 435 19.45 -22.69 -14.89
N LYS A 436 20.20 -23.80 -14.73
CA LYS A 436 21.45 -24.03 -15.46
C LYS A 436 21.21 -24.46 -16.90
N HIS A 437 20.39 -25.48 -17.14
CA HIS A 437 20.12 -26.01 -18.48
C HIS A 437 18.64 -26.29 -18.66
N VAL A 438 18.15 -26.03 -19.87
CA VAL A 438 16.84 -26.46 -20.34
C VAL A 438 17.09 -27.30 -21.58
N HIS A 439 16.56 -28.53 -21.59
CA HIS A 439 16.61 -29.41 -22.74
C HIS A 439 15.20 -29.68 -23.23
N VAL A 440 14.94 -29.38 -24.49
CA VAL A 440 13.65 -29.67 -25.12
C VAL A 440 13.74 -30.91 -25.99
N ALA A 441 12.67 -31.69 -26.01
CA ALA A 441 12.45 -32.82 -26.89
C ALA A 441 11.12 -32.66 -27.65
N SER A 442 10.73 -33.69 -28.42
CA SER A 442 9.50 -33.63 -29.23
C SER A 442 8.24 -33.49 -28.38
N ASN A 443 8.21 -34.12 -27.19
CA ASN A 443 7.08 -34.16 -26.27
C ASN A 443 7.50 -33.92 -24.82
N SER A 444 8.71 -33.43 -24.55
CA SER A 444 9.17 -33.20 -23.19
C SER A 444 10.09 -32.00 -23.05
N ILE A 445 10.15 -31.44 -21.84
CA ILE A 445 11.03 -30.35 -21.46
C ILE A 445 11.65 -30.72 -20.12
N GLN A 446 12.98 -30.77 -20.08
CA GLN A 446 13.75 -31.02 -18.87
C GLN A 446 14.42 -29.72 -18.43
N VAL A 447 14.23 -29.35 -17.17
CA VAL A 447 14.78 -28.13 -16.56
C VAL A 447 15.70 -28.54 -15.42
N GLN A 448 16.98 -28.18 -15.52
CA GLN A 448 17.99 -28.44 -14.50
C GLN A 448 18.24 -27.20 -13.66
N ILE A 449 18.02 -27.34 -12.35
CA ILE A 449 18.14 -26.29 -11.36
C ILE A 449 19.32 -26.62 -10.44
N THR A 450 20.27 -25.71 -10.34
CA THR A 450 21.44 -25.85 -9.47
C THR A 450 21.34 -24.96 -8.26
N CYS A 451 21.91 -25.39 -7.14
CA CYS A 451 22.05 -24.59 -5.93
C CYS A 451 23.52 -24.54 -5.52
N ARG A 452 24.11 -23.34 -5.47
CA ARG A 452 25.56 -23.20 -5.19
C ARG A 452 25.96 -23.71 -3.80
N ARG A 453 25.08 -23.61 -2.80
CA ARG A 453 25.40 -23.93 -1.40
C ARG A 453 25.05 -25.36 -0.96
N LEU A 454 24.03 -26.00 -1.56
CA LEU A 454 23.57 -27.33 -1.12
C LEU A 454 24.22 -28.50 -1.87
N GLY A 455 24.71 -28.29 -3.10
CA GLY A 455 25.44 -29.34 -3.82
C GLY A 455 25.52 -29.14 -5.33
N HIS A 456 26.41 -29.89 -5.97
CA HIS A 456 26.68 -29.78 -7.41
C HIS A 456 25.69 -30.56 -8.30
N ILE A 457 24.96 -31.53 -7.74
CA ILE A 457 24.02 -32.37 -8.50
C ILE A 457 22.70 -31.59 -8.63
N PRO A 458 22.23 -31.27 -9.85
CA PRO A 458 21.05 -30.45 -10.06
C PRO A 458 19.74 -31.16 -9.70
N LEU A 459 18.78 -30.41 -9.18
CA LEU A 459 17.37 -30.78 -9.16
C LEU A 459 16.84 -30.74 -10.60
N THR A 460 16.20 -31.80 -11.06
CA THR A 460 15.68 -31.90 -12.42
C THR A 460 14.16 -31.95 -12.41
N LEU A 461 13.54 -30.92 -12.99
CA LEU A 461 12.10 -30.92 -13.28
C LEU A 461 11.88 -31.44 -14.71
N LEU A 462 10.89 -32.30 -14.88
CA LEU A 462 10.54 -32.89 -16.16
C LEU A 462 9.07 -32.62 -16.45
N PHE A 463 8.82 -32.00 -17.59
CA PHE A 463 7.50 -31.80 -18.17
C PHE A 463 7.36 -32.70 -19.38
N GLN A 464 6.27 -33.44 -19.47
CA GLN A 464 6.00 -34.39 -20.55
C GLN A 464 4.58 -34.22 -21.05
N GLU A 465 4.41 -34.31 -22.37
CA GLU A 465 3.14 -34.61 -23.00
C GLU A 465 3.01 -36.13 -23.09
N GLN A 466 1.99 -36.67 -22.43
CA GLN A 466 1.69 -38.08 -22.38
C GLN A 466 0.21 -38.33 -22.64
N SER A 467 -0.10 -38.95 -23.78
CA SER A 467 -1.47 -39.31 -24.18
C SER A 467 -2.48 -38.16 -24.11
N GLY A 468 -2.05 -36.95 -24.49
CA GLY A 468 -2.88 -35.75 -24.45
C GLY A 468 -2.80 -34.96 -23.15
N TRP A 469 -2.10 -35.45 -22.12
CA TRP A 469 -1.96 -34.79 -20.81
C TRP A 469 -0.61 -34.09 -20.67
N ALA A 470 -0.60 -32.91 -20.06
CA ALA A 470 0.63 -32.24 -19.63
C ALA A 470 0.98 -32.66 -18.20
N VAL A 471 2.04 -33.47 -18.08
CA VAL A 471 2.47 -34.10 -16.84
C VAL A 471 3.78 -33.48 -16.35
N ALA A 472 3.86 -33.14 -15.06
CA ALA A 472 5.10 -32.71 -14.41
C ALA A 472 5.58 -33.72 -13.37
N THR A 473 6.90 -33.77 -13.16
CA THR A 473 7.54 -34.55 -12.10
C THR A 473 8.93 -34.02 -11.77
N ILE A 474 9.42 -34.33 -10.57
CA ILE A 474 10.82 -34.20 -10.19
C ILE A 474 11.54 -35.49 -10.60
N ALA A 475 12.23 -35.45 -11.74
CA ALA A 475 12.94 -36.61 -12.29
C ALA A 475 14.18 -36.98 -11.47
N ASP A 476 14.88 -35.99 -10.91
CA ASP A 476 16.00 -36.19 -9.99
C ASP A 476 15.96 -35.12 -8.91
N THR A 477 16.05 -35.52 -7.64
CA THR A 477 16.03 -34.61 -6.49
C THR A 477 17.35 -33.85 -6.32
N GLY A 478 18.47 -34.41 -6.80
CA GLY A 478 19.78 -33.74 -6.75
C GLY A 478 20.12 -33.17 -5.37
N TRP A 479 20.36 -31.86 -5.30
CA TRP A 479 20.69 -31.13 -4.07
C TRP A 479 19.53 -31.02 -3.06
N LEU A 480 18.27 -31.29 -3.46
CA LEU A 480 17.08 -31.12 -2.61
C LEU A 480 17.14 -31.99 -1.35
N ARG A 481 17.82 -33.14 -1.41
CA ARG A 481 18.02 -34.03 -0.24
C ARG A 481 18.78 -33.40 0.92
N PHE A 482 19.48 -32.29 0.69
CA PHE A 482 20.24 -31.56 1.71
C PHE A 482 19.49 -30.31 2.21
N ALA A 483 18.28 -30.04 1.69
CA ALA A 483 17.47 -28.91 2.13
C ALA A 483 16.88 -29.18 3.52
N SER A 484 16.74 -28.11 4.32
CA SER A 484 16.01 -28.18 5.59
C SER A 484 14.50 -28.37 5.36
N SER A 485 13.76 -28.80 6.39
CA SER A 485 12.30 -28.94 6.29
C SER A 485 11.60 -27.63 5.93
N GLU A 486 12.08 -26.49 6.43
CA GLU A 486 11.57 -25.16 6.08
C GLU A 486 11.84 -24.83 4.60
N GLN A 487 13.04 -25.12 4.11
CA GLN A 487 13.41 -24.92 2.72
C GLN A 487 12.56 -25.77 1.77
N THR A 488 12.36 -27.04 2.12
CA THR A 488 11.48 -27.96 1.39
C THR A 488 10.07 -27.41 1.31
N LEU A 489 9.46 -27.00 2.43
CA LEU A 489 8.11 -26.43 2.46
C LEU A 489 7.96 -25.19 1.56
N VAL A 490 8.95 -24.29 1.59
CA VAL A 490 8.93 -23.10 0.74
C VAL A 490 9.09 -23.46 -0.75
N LEU A 491 9.92 -24.44 -1.07
CA LEU A 491 10.06 -24.96 -2.43
C LEU A 491 8.77 -25.62 -2.92
N GLU A 492 8.09 -26.35 -2.05
CA GLU A 492 6.82 -27.01 -2.29
C GLU A 492 5.72 -26.00 -2.68
N HIS A 493 5.60 -24.89 -1.94
CA HIS A 493 4.68 -23.79 -2.27
C HIS A 493 5.06 -23.05 -3.56
N ALA A 494 6.37 -22.90 -3.83
CA ALA A 494 6.85 -22.31 -5.08
C ALA A 494 6.54 -23.22 -6.28
N LEU A 495 6.73 -24.53 -6.14
CA LEU A 495 6.50 -25.52 -7.19
C LEU A 495 5.01 -25.61 -7.54
N GLU A 496 4.13 -25.57 -6.55
CA GLU A 496 2.69 -25.51 -6.78
C GLU A 496 2.35 -24.32 -7.69
N GLY A 497 2.75 -23.11 -7.28
CA GLY A 497 2.50 -21.90 -8.06
C GLY A 497 3.11 -21.96 -9.47
N PHE A 498 4.34 -22.48 -9.57
CA PHE A 498 5.04 -22.65 -10.83
C PHE A 498 4.35 -23.64 -11.78
N TYR A 499 3.86 -24.77 -11.29
CA TYR A 499 3.11 -25.75 -12.09
C TYR A 499 1.76 -25.19 -12.54
N ARG A 500 1.08 -24.39 -11.72
CA ARG A 500 -0.13 -23.64 -12.13
C ARG A 500 0.19 -22.67 -13.27
N LYS A 501 1.27 -21.89 -13.11
CA LYS A 501 1.74 -20.93 -14.12
C LYS A 501 2.22 -21.60 -15.40
N ALA A 502 2.77 -22.81 -15.32
CA ALA A 502 3.12 -23.59 -16.49
C ALA A 502 1.89 -24.17 -17.20
N GLY A 503 0.77 -24.35 -16.49
CA GLY A 503 -0.46 -24.95 -17.00
C GLY A 503 -0.41 -26.48 -16.98
N ILE A 504 0.25 -27.07 -15.99
CA ILE A 504 0.32 -28.52 -15.80
C ILE A 504 -1.05 -29.06 -15.43
N GLU A 505 -1.39 -30.22 -16.00
CA GLU A 505 -2.68 -30.88 -15.77
C GLU A 505 -2.54 -32.01 -14.74
N LEU A 506 -1.43 -32.75 -14.77
CA LEU A 506 -1.14 -33.86 -13.86
C LEU A 506 0.25 -33.70 -13.23
N VAL A 507 0.36 -34.02 -11.95
CA VAL A 507 1.64 -34.08 -11.21
C VAL A 507 1.84 -35.52 -10.74
N ARG A 508 2.96 -36.15 -11.11
CA ARG A 508 3.19 -37.58 -10.83
C ARG A 508 3.23 -37.86 -9.33
N GLU A 509 3.82 -36.96 -8.55
CA GLU A 509 3.94 -37.07 -7.10
C GLU A 509 2.55 -37.10 -6.45
N GLN A 510 1.65 -36.22 -6.89
CA GLN A 510 0.26 -36.17 -6.43
C GLN A 510 -0.53 -37.42 -6.83
N LEU A 511 -0.32 -37.93 -8.06
CA LEU A 511 -0.92 -39.18 -8.54
C LEU A 511 -0.47 -40.38 -7.68
N CYS A 512 0.83 -40.47 -7.41
CA CYS A 512 1.43 -41.53 -6.60
C CYS A 512 0.96 -41.50 -5.15
N GLU A 513 0.85 -40.32 -4.54
CA GLU A 513 0.41 -40.26 -3.14
C GLU A 513 -1.08 -40.54 -2.97
N ASN A 514 -1.93 -39.98 -3.83
CA ASN A 514 -3.37 -39.99 -3.61
C ASN A 514 -4.09 -41.21 -4.21
N LEU A 515 -3.55 -41.80 -5.28
CA LEU A 515 -4.24 -42.89 -6.01
C LEU A 515 -3.37 -44.12 -6.24
N ILE A 516 -2.14 -43.97 -6.73
CA ILE A 516 -1.37 -45.10 -7.27
C ILE A 516 -0.54 -45.84 -6.20
N GLY A 517 -0.08 -45.13 -5.16
CA GLY A 517 0.80 -45.68 -4.15
C GLY A 517 2.14 -46.16 -4.73
N ALA A 518 2.46 -47.43 -4.50
CA ALA A 518 3.72 -48.06 -4.95
C ALA A 518 3.58 -48.91 -6.22
N HIS A 519 2.40 -48.89 -6.86
CA HIS A 519 2.10 -49.72 -8.03
C HIS A 519 2.70 -49.10 -9.31
N GLU A 520 3.02 -49.96 -10.28
CA GLU A 520 3.46 -49.49 -11.61
C GLU A 520 2.26 -48.97 -12.39
N TYR A 521 2.48 -47.94 -13.22
CA TYR A 521 1.38 -47.31 -13.93
C TYR A 521 1.81 -46.66 -15.26
N ASP A 522 0.84 -46.42 -16.12
CA ASP A 522 1.00 -45.64 -17.35
C ASP A 522 -0.21 -44.73 -17.60
N ILE A 523 0.01 -43.59 -18.26
CA ILE A 523 -1.06 -42.69 -18.71
C ILE A 523 -1.25 -42.94 -20.21
N ASN A 524 -2.35 -43.59 -20.56
CA ASN A 524 -2.70 -43.98 -21.92
C ASN A 524 -3.89 -43.17 -22.45
N SER A 525 -4.36 -43.46 -23.66
CA SER A 525 -5.48 -42.74 -24.28
C SER A 525 -6.85 -43.01 -23.64
N VAL A 526 -6.97 -44.02 -22.77
CA VAL A 526 -8.20 -44.40 -22.07
C VAL A 526 -8.23 -43.80 -20.66
N GLY A 527 -7.06 -43.43 -20.12
CA GLY A 527 -6.91 -42.85 -18.79
C GLY A 527 -5.61 -43.32 -18.15
N LEU A 528 -5.71 -43.79 -16.91
CA LEU A 528 -4.60 -44.31 -16.13
C LEU A 528 -4.69 -45.83 -16.03
N ALA A 529 -3.67 -46.54 -16.51
CA ALA A 529 -3.52 -47.98 -16.31
C ALA A 529 -2.61 -48.23 -15.12
N ILE A 530 -3.05 -49.05 -14.16
CA ILE A 530 -2.31 -49.40 -12.95
C ILE A 530 -2.12 -50.92 -12.94
N TRP A 531 -0.88 -51.38 -12.75
CA TRP A 531 -0.54 -52.80 -12.63
C TRP A 531 -0.10 -53.13 -11.21
N PRO A 532 -0.99 -53.75 -10.40
CA PRO A 532 -0.65 -54.16 -9.05
C PRO A 532 0.46 -55.23 -9.04
N ASN A 533 1.26 -55.25 -7.96
CA ASN A 533 2.29 -56.25 -7.68
C ASN A 533 3.44 -56.38 -8.71
N ARG A 534 3.60 -55.45 -9.66
CA ARG A 534 4.67 -55.47 -10.69
C ARG A 534 4.69 -56.70 -11.61
N LEU A 535 3.64 -57.53 -11.58
CA LEU A 535 3.57 -58.75 -12.39
C LEU A 535 2.90 -58.52 -13.75
N PHE A 536 2.37 -57.31 -14.00
CA PHE A 536 1.73 -56.89 -15.27
C PHE A 536 0.59 -57.80 -15.79
N HIS A 537 0.14 -58.77 -15.00
CA HIS A 537 -0.92 -59.72 -15.38
C HIS A 537 -2.33 -59.15 -15.26
N ARG A 538 -2.53 -58.14 -14.40
CA ARG A 538 -3.82 -57.51 -14.16
C ARG A 538 -3.70 -56.01 -14.31
N GLU A 539 -4.55 -55.43 -15.13
CA GLU A 539 -4.62 -54.01 -15.39
C GLU A 539 -5.88 -53.45 -14.74
N ILE A 540 -5.69 -52.46 -13.88
CA ILE A 540 -6.76 -51.68 -13.27
C ILE A 540 -6.76 -50.33 -13.96
N THR A 541 -7.85 -50.00 -14.62
CA THR A 541 -8.00 -48.76 -15.37
C THR A 541 -8.74 -47.72 -14.54
N VAL A 542 -8.32 -46.46 -14.65
CA VAL A 542 -9.00 -45.31 -14.06
C VAL A 542 -9.22 -44.29 -15.17
N ASP A 543 -10.47 -44.06 -15.52
CA ASP A 543 -10.86 -43.05 -16.51
C ASP A 543 -10.60 -41.64 -15.95
N LEU A 544 -9.59 -40.97 -16.50
CA LEU A 544 -9.17 -39.61 -16.14
C LEU A 544 -10.01 -38.52 -16.80
N ASP A 545 -11.03 -38.83 -17.60
CA ASP A 545 -11.99 -37.85 -18.13
C ASP A 545 -13.30 -37.83 -17.32
N ARG A 546 -13.52 -38.84 -16.48
CA ARG A 546 -14.71 -38.93 -15.63
C ARG A 546 -14.83 -37.75 -14.67
N SER A 547 -16.01 -37.14 -14.61
CA SER A 547 -16.28 -36.02 -13.73
C SER A 547 -16.42 -36.45 -12.26
N GLN A 548 -15.97 -35.57 -11.35
CA GLN A 548 -16.09 -35.69 -9.89
C GLN A 548 -15.31 -36.85 -9.27
N THR A 549 -15.73 -38.11 -9.39
CA THR A 549 -15.09 -39.22 -8.67
C THR A 549 -14.42 -40.19 -9.64
N LEU A 550 -13.12 -40.37 -9.47
CA LEU A 550 -12.33 -41.36 -10.19
C LEU A 550 -12.56 -42.73 -9.54
N ARG A 551 -13.00 -43.69 -10.35
CA ARG A 551 -13.31 -45.05 -9.89
C ARG A 551 -12.42 -46.05 -10.62
N PRO A 552 -11.51 -46.73 -9.91
CA PRO A 552 -10.72 -47.79 -10.50
C PRO A 552 -11.59 -48.99 -10.90
N THR A 553 -11.35 -49.52 -12.09
CA THR A 553 -12.07 -50.66 -12.67
C THR A 553 -11.09 -51.78 -13.05
N PRO A 554 -11.36 -53.05 -12.66
CA PRO A 554 -12.51 -53.55 -11.90
C PRO A 554 -12.47 -53.20 -10.39
N ALA A 555 -13.60 -52.81 -9.81
CA ALA A 555 -13.67 -52.28 -8.44
C ALA A 555 -13.31 -53.29 -7.34
N THR A 556 -13.68 -54.56 -7.51
CA THR A 556 -13.39 -55.65 -6.56
C THR A 556 -11.89 -55.92 -6.47
N GLU A 557 -11.20 -55.93 -7.60
CA GLU A 557 -9.75 -56.10 -7.65
C GLU A 557 -9.03 -54.86 -7.12
N ALA A 558 -9.48 -53.67 -7.49
CA ALA A 558 -8.93 -52.41 -6.99
C ALA A 558 -8.97 -52.29 -5.46
N ALA A 559 -10.09 -52.67 -4.84
CA ALA A 559 -10.20 -52.66 -3.38
C ALA A 559 -9.18 -53.59 -2.70
N THR A 560 -8.82 -54.71 -3.34
CA THR A 560 -7.80 -55.65 -2.82
C THR A 560 -6.41 -55.01 -2.75
N TYR A 561 -6.13 -54.04 -3.64
CA TYR A 561 -4.85 -53.33 -3.73
C TYR A 561 -4.88 -51.93 -3.11
N ASN A 562 -5.90 -51.64 -2.30
CA ASN A 562 -6.13 -50.35 -1.65
C ASN A 562 -6.30 -49.17 -2.64
N LEU A 563 -6.76 -49.47 -3.86
CA LEU A 563 -7.10 -48.47 -4.88
C LEU A 563 -8.58 -48.10 -4.71
N LEU A 564 -8.85 -47.15 -3.81
CA LEU A 564 -10.21 -46.72 -3.49
C LEU A 564 -10.69 -45.60 -4.43
N PRO A 565 -12.02 -45.46 -4.63
CA PRO A 565 -12.57 -44.30 -5.32
C PRO A 565 -12.16 -42.99 -4.66
N ILE A 566 -11.68 -42.04 -5.45
CA ILE A 566 -11.16 -40.76 -4.96
C ILE A 566 -11.74 -39.59 -5.75
N ASP A 567 -11.86 -38.46 -5.06
CA ASP A 567 -12.27 -37.21 -5.69
C ASP A 567 -11.21 -36.75 -6.71
N ARG A 568 -11.66 -36.39 -7.90
CA ARG A 568 -10.83 -36.05 -9.06
C ARG A 568 -9.91 -34.89 -8.75
N GLN A 569 -10.37 -33.90 -7.98
CA GLN A 569 -9.56 -32.73 -7.61
C GLN A 569 -8.29 -33.10 -6.84
N LYS A 570 -8.29 -34.24 -6.11
CA LYS A 570 -7.12 -34.75 -5.40
C LYS A 570 -6.11 -35.44 -6.31
N VAL A 571 -6.48 -35.76 -7.55
CA VAL A 571 -5.65 -36.51 -8.50
C VAL A 571 -5.26 -35.66 -9.70
N VAL A 572 -6.23 -34.98 -10.30
CA VAL A 572 -6.04 -34.10 -11.45
C VAL A 572 -5.65 -32.72 -10.93
N PHE A 573 -4.37 -32.37 -11.11
CA PHE A 573 -3.83 -31.13 -10.57
C PHE A 573 -4.61 -29.93 -11.09
N SER A 574 -4.92 -29.83 -12.39
CA SER A 574 -5.66 -28.68 -12.97
C SER A 574 -6.98 -28.35 -12.27
N ASP A 575 -7.63 -29.33 -11.65
CA ASP A 575 -8.99 -29.19 -11.12
C ASP A 575 -9.03 -28.65 -9.68
N SER A 576 -7.97 -28.86 -8.89
CA SER A 576 -7.89 -28.36 -7.50
C SER A 576 -7.68 -26.85 -7.36
N LYS A 577 -7.59 -26.11 -8.47
CA LYS A 577 -7.47 -24.63 -8.58
C LYS A 577 -6.90 -23.92 -7.34
N THR A 578 -5.63 -23.56 -7.38
CA THR A 578 -5.02 -22.75 -6.32
C THR A 578 -5.51 -21.29 -6.38
N GLN A 579 -6.22 -20.83 -5.35
CA GLN A 579 -6.67 -19.44 -5.21
C GLN A 579 -5.48 -18.52 -4.91
N TRP A 580 -5.45 -17.34 -5.55
CA TRP A 580 -4.40 -16.34 -5.36
C TRP A 580 -4.30 -15.90 -3.90
N ALA A 581 -5.43 -15.71 -3.22
CA ALA A 581 -5.48 -15.31 -1.82
C ALA A 581 -4.83 -16.36 -0.91
N THR A 582 -5.23 -17.63 -1.04
CA THR A 582 -4.66 -18.75 -0.27
C THR A 582 -3.18 -18.93 -0.55
N TRP A 583 -2.76 -18.84 -1.82
CA TRP A 583 -1.33 -18.92 -2.16
C TRP A 583 -0.55 -17.77 -1.54
N LYS A 584 -1.08 -16.54 -1.53
CA LYS A 584 -0.46 -15.38 -0.87
C LYS A 584 -0.32 -15.57 0.64
N GLU A 585 -1.28 -16.21 1.29
CA GLU A 585 -1.24 -16.52 2.72
C GLU A 585 -0.12 -17.50 3.06
N MET A 586 0.18 -18.47 2.19
CA MET A 586 1.29 -19.43 2.39
C MET A 586 2.66 -18.76 2.49
N TRP A 587 2.82 -17.54 1.95
CA TRP A 587 4.06 -16.76 2.03
C TRP A 587 4.15 -15.84 3.25
N GLN A 588 3.08 -15.73 4.04
CA GLN A 588 3.13 -14.95 5.27
C GLN A 588 3.77 -15.78 6.38
N PRO A 589 4.64 -15.20 7.22
CA PRO A 589 5.17 -15.92 8.38
C PRO A 589 4.00 -16.39 9.23
N ALA A 590 3.92 -17.70 9.46
CA ALA A 590 2.79 -18.34 10.10
C ALA A 590 2.46 -17.64 11.43
N ILE A 591 1.28 -17.04 11.52
CA ILE A 591 0.66 -16.76 12.82
C ILE A 591 0.33 -18.14 13.39
N PRO A 592 0.75 -18.48 14.62
CA PRO A 592 0.50 -19.80 15.20
C PRO A 592 -0.99 -19.93 15.51
N SER A 593 -1.77 -20.35 14.53
CA SER A 593 -3.17 -20.74 14.67
C SER A 593 -3.40 -22.00 13.83
N GLY A 594 -3.94 -23.02 14.49
CA GLY A 594 -3.92 -24.41 14.04
C GLY A 594 -4.65 -24.70 12.73
N SER A 595 -4.16 -25.78 12.11
CA SER A 595 -4.84 -26.64 11.13
C SER A 595 -5.53 -25.93 9.96
N THR A 596 -4.73 -25.48 9.00
CA THR A 596 -5.19 -25.40 7.62
C THR A 596 -4.48 -26.52 6.86
N GLU A 597 -5.22 -27.56 6.49
CA GLU A 597 -4.71 -28.62 5.61
C GLU A 597 -4.25 -27.96 4.30
N THR A 598 -2.95 -27.97 4.07
CA THR A 598 -2.35 -27.51 2.81
C THR A 598 -2.75 -28.48 1.70
N PRO A 599 -3.29 -28.02 0.56
CA PRO A 599 -3.47 -28.88 -0.60
C PRO A 599 -2.10 -29.45 -1.03
N LEU A 600 -1.98 -30.77 -1.01
CA LEU A 600 -0.76 -31.54 -1.32
C LEU A 600 -0.42 -31.45 -2.82
N ALA A 601 0.15 -30.32 -3.25
CA ALA A 601 0.73 -30.17 -4.58
C ALA A 601 2.15 -30.76 -4.68
N SER A 602 2.71 -31.21 -3.56
CA SER A 602 4.11 -31.56 -3.46
C SER A 602 4.42 -32.37 -2.20
N SER A 603 3.70 -33.47 -1.99
CA SER A 603 4.32 -34.53 -1.20
C SER A 603 5.55 -35.02 -1.94
N MET A 604 6.69 -35.01 -1.24
CA MET A 604 7.83 -35.83 -1.59
C MET A 604 7.34 -37.23 -2.03
N PRO A 605 7.88 -37.82 -3.11
CA PRO A 605 7.48 -39.15 -3.56
C PRO A 605 7.50 -40.12 -2.37
N VAL A 606 6.53 -41.04 -2.31
CA VAL A 606 6.38 -42.06 -1.25
C VAL A 606 7.71 -42.81 -0.97
N ARG A 607 8.59 -42.93 -1.97
CA ARG A 607 9.96 -43.47 -1.82
C ARG A 607 10.86 -42.68 -0.87
N ILE A 608 10.67 -41.37 -0.70
CA ILE A 608 11.49 -40.51 0.16
C ILE A 608 10.93 -40.46 1.58
N ARG A 609 9.61 -40.59 1.80
CA ARG A 609 9.08 -40.83 3.17
C ARG A 609 9.68 -42.10 3.77
N LEU A 610 9.87 -43.15 2.97
CA LEU A 610 10.55 -44.37 3.42
C LEU A 610 12.02 -44.10 3.79
N ILE A 611 12.76 -43.32 2.99
CA ILE A 611 14.17 -42.97 3.29
C ILE A 611 14.30 -42.05 4.53
N GLN A 612 13.35 -41.15 4.77
CA GLN A 612 13.35 -40.29 5.97
C GLN A 612 12.81 -40.97 7.23
N GLN A 613 11.90 -41.95 7.12
CA GLN A 613 11.42 -42.72 8.28
C GLN A 613 12.42 -43.80 8.74
N ASP A 614 13.24 -44.34 7.84
CA ASP A 614 14.26 -45.34 8.17
C ASP A 614 15.54 -44.75 8.80
N TRP A 615 15.57 -43.44 9.06
CA TRP A 615 16.62 -42.77 9.82
C TRP A 615 16.06 -42.14 11.10
N ARG A 616 15.76 -42.99 12.07
CA ARG A 616 15.92 -42.65 13.49
C ARG A 616 17.06 -43.52 14.03
N PRO A 617 18.04 -42.95 14.75
CA PRO A 617 19.11 -43.73 15.36
C PRO A 617 18.59 -44.80 16.33
#